data_AF-A0A3N6DM38-F1
#
_entry.id   AF-A0A3N6DM38-F1
#
_cell.length_a   1.000
_cell.length_b   1.000
_cell.length_c   1.000
_cell.angle_alpha   90.00
_cell.angle_beta   90.00
_cell.angle_gamma   90.00
#
_symmetry.space_group_name_H-M   'P 1'
#
loop_
_entity.id
_entity.type
_entity.pdbx_description
1 polymer ?
#
loop_
_entity_poly.entity_id
_entity_poly.type
_entity_poly.pdbx_seq_one_letter_code
_entity_poly.pdbx_strand_id
1 'polypeptide(L)'
;MRPTVPEAAIAARKRQSEEKLAWVETAIRHLRRERGRLTVKAIAQRAGVSATFLYENAGARALVKNAVAESRSRHDQKNQHEHDRVEATWRERALNAEAELARAQKEVLTQRQRIGELMGELRDFDQMVPGESVQALTTENTTLKHRVNQLTQEHRKLQERLEGARSNLRFADKRIADLEVQLLEQDPSCTPPPIPPQSLSAVRRSKPSPRS
;
A
#
# COMPACT_ATOMS: atom_id res chain seq x y z
N MET A 1 -36.41 94.08 36.93
CA MET A 1 -35.53 94.77 35.96
C MET A 1 -35.62 94.06 34.63
N ARG A 2 -36.01 94.75 33.55
CA ARG A 2 -36.01 94.19 32.19
C ARG A 2 -34.58 94.22 31.66
N PRO A 3 -34.04 93.12 31.12
CA PRO A 3 -32.71 93.12 30.52
C PRO A 3 -32.69 94.11 29.36
N THR A 4 -31.57 94.79 29.19
CA THR A 4 -31.40 95.71 28.05
C THR A 4 -31.35 94.89 26.75
N VAL A 5 -31.80 95.47 25.63
CA VAL A 5 -31.80 94.84 24.29
C VAL A 5 -30.48 94.09 23.97
N PRO A 6 -29.27 94.62 24.28
CA PRO A 6 -28.02 93.88 24.07
C PRO A 6 -27.82 92.66 24.98
N GLU A 7 -28.22 92.70 26.26
CA GLU A 7 -28.10 91.56 27.18
C GLU A 7 -29.03 90.40 26.79
N ALA A 8 -30.26 90.72 26.36
CA ALA A 8 -31.21 89.73 25.87
C ALA A 8 -30.70 89.03 24.58
N ALA A 9 -30.05 89.77 23.68
CA ALA A 9 -29.47 89.23 22.46
C ALA A 9 -28.26 88.30 22.73
N ILE A 10 -27.43 88.63 23.72
CA ILE A 10 -26.29 87.78 24.13
C ILE A 10 -26.81 86.49 24.77
N ALA A 11 -27.81 86.57 25.64
CA ALA A 11 -28.41 85.40 26.27
C ALA A 11 -29.07 84.45 25.25
N ALA A 12 -29.75 85.00 24.23
CA ALA A 12 -30.32 84.21 23.14
C ALA A 12 -29.25 83.48 22.32
N ARG A 13 -28.12 84.15 22.00
CA ARG A 13 -26.99 83.54 21.28
C ARG A 13 -26.31 82.41 22.08
N LYS A 14 -26.22 82.55 23.40
CA LYS A 14 -25.69 81.51 24.28
C LYS A 14 -26.58 80.27 24.27
N ARG A 15 -27.89 80.43 24.49
CA ARG A 15 -28.87 79.32 24.43
C ARG A 15 -28.85 78.59 23.08
N GLN A 16 -28.82 79.35 21.99
CA GLN A 16 -28.75 78.76 20.65
C GLN A 16 -27.44 77.97 20.41
N SER A 17 -26.33 78.42 21.01
CA SER A 17 -25.06 77.70 20.93
C SER A 17 -25.08 76.41 21.76
N GLU A 18 -25.71 76.44 22.94
CA GLU A 18 -25.90 75.28 23.81
C GLU A 18 -26.80 74.22 23.18
N GLU A 19 -27.91 74.63 22.55
CA GLU A 19 -28.80 73.74 21.80
C GLU A 19 -28.07 73.03 20.65
N LYS A 20 -27.28 73.78 19.87
CA LYS A 20 -26.46 73.22 18.79
C LYS A 20 -25.42 72.23 19.30
N LEU A 21 -24.83 72.49 20.48
CA LEU A 21 -23.90 71.54 21.11
C LEU A 21 -24.61 70.24 21.52
N ALA A 22 -25.81 70.34 22.09
CA ALA A 22 -26.62 69.17 22.45
C ALA A 22 -27.01 68.33 21.22
N TRP A 23 -27.32 68.96 20.09
CA TRP A 23 -27.57 68.26 18.82
C TRP A 23 -26.33 67.55 18.28
N VAL A 24 -25.14 68.18 18.37
CA VAL A 24 -23.87 67.56 17.99
C VAL A 24 -23.59 66.32 18.84
N GLU A 25 -23.79 66.39 20.16
CA GLU A 25 -23.61 65.24 21.04
C GLU A 25 -24.59 64.10 20.71
N THR A 26 -25.85 64.44 20.47
CA THR A 26 -26.88 63.47 20.10
C THR A 26 -26.56 62.81 18.76
N ALA A 27 -26.10 63.57 17.77
CA ALA A 27 -25.66 63.06 16.47
C ALA A 27 -24.44 62.13 16.58
N ILE A 28 -23.45 62.47 17.42
CA ILE A 28 -22.31 61.61 17.72
C ILE A 28 -22.79 60.28 18.33
N ARG A 29 -23.70 60.33 19.29
CA ARG A 29 -24.27 59.13 19.93
C ARG A 29 -25.02 58.25 18.93
N HIS A 30 -25.77 58.85 18.02
CA HIS A 30 -26.49 58.14 16.97
C HIS A 30 -25.53 57.47 15.98
N LEU A 31 -24.52 58.20 15.49
CA LEU A 31 -23.51 57.67 14.57
C LEU A 31 -22.69 56.53 15.19
N ARG A 32 -22.42 56.58 16.50
CA ARG A 32 -21.80 55.47 17.24
C ARG A 32 -22.65 54.21 17.22
N ARG A 33 -23.98 54.34 17.38
CA ARG A 33 -24.92 53.20 17.38
C ARG A 33 -25.07 52.58 15.99
N GLU A 34 -25.16 53.42 14.97
CA GLU A 34 -25.30 53.00 13.57
C GLU A 34 -24.00 52.41 12.97
N ARG A 35 -22.89 52.38 13.74
CA ARG A 35 -21.54 52.00 13.26
C ARG A 35 -21.07 52.79 12.03
N GLY A 36 -21.58 54.00 11.85
CA GLY A 36 -21.19 54.89 10.76
C GLY A 36 -19.79 55.45 10.98
N ARG A 37 -19.12 55.86 9.89
CA ARG A 37 -17.83 56.56 9.97
C ARG A 37 -18.00 57.91 10.67
N LEU A 38 -17.49 58.02 11.90
CA LEU A 38 -17.42 59.28 12.65
C LEU A 38 -16.40 60.21 11.97
N THR A 39 -16.89 61.06 11.08
CA THR A 39 -16.14 62.13 10.44
C THR A 39 -16.81 63.47 10.73
N VAL A 40 -16.03 64.56 10.71
CA VAL A 40 -16.55 65.91 10.95
C VAL A 40 -17.74 66.24 10.03
N LYS A 41 -17.64 65.84 8.76
CA LYS A 41 -18.69 66.03 7.75
C LYS A 41 -19.97 65.24 8.08
N ALA A 42 -19.83 63.97 8.46
CA ALA A 42 -20.98 63.14 8.84
C ALA A 42 -21.68 63.67 10.10
N ILE A 43 -20.91 64.16 11.07
CA ILE A 43 -21.44 64.76 12.31
C ILE A 43 -22.20 66.06 12.00
N ALA A 44 -21.63 66.95 11.17
CA ALA A 44 -22.28 68.18 10.76
C ALA A 44 -23.63 67.93 10.05
N GLN A 45 -23.62 67.00 9.08
CA GLN A 45 -24.83 66.62 8.34
C GLN A 45 -25.90 66.01 9.24
N ARG A 46 -25.52 65.12 10.17
CA ARG A 46 -26.48 64.46 11.06
C ARG A 46 -27.02 65.39 12.14
N ALA A 47 -26.22 66.34 12.62
CA ALA A 47 -26.63 67.30 13.65
C ALA A 47 -27.37 68.52 13.08
N GLY A 48 -27.46 68.68 11.76
CA GLY A 48 -28.11 69.82 11.11
C GLY A 48 -27.38 71.15 11.35
N VAL A 49 -26.07 71.13 11.61
CA VAL A 49 -25.24 72.32 11.86
C VAL A 49 -24.16 72.48 10.78
N SER A 50 -23.75 73.73 10.55
CA SER A 50 -22.69 74.03 9.59
C SER A 50 -21.34 73.46 10.06
N ALA A 51 -20.51 73.04 9.10
CA ALA A 51 -19.14 72.61 9.40
C ALA A 51 -18.32 73.74 10.05
N THR A 52 -18.59 74.99 9.65
CA THR A 52 -17.96 76.19 10.22
C THR A 52 -18.24 76.31 11.72
N PHE A 53 -19.47 76.05 12.18
CA PHE A 53 -19.80 76.06 13.61
C PHE A 53 -18.97 75.06 14.42
N LEU A 54 -18.73 73.87 13.88
CA LEU A 54 -17.90 72.84 14.53
C LEU A 54 -16.43 73.26 14.66
N TYR A 55 -15.93 74.07 13.72
CA TYR A 55 -14.57 74.60 13.77
C TYR A 55 -14.46 75.86 14.61
N GLU A 56 -15.46 76.73 14.65
CA GLU A 56 -15.38 77.99 15.40
C GLU A 56 -15.59 77.76 16.90
N ASN A 57 -16.61 76.98 17.29
CA ASN A 57 -16.93 76.75 18.69
C ASN A 57 -15.95 75.74 19.34
N ALA A 58 -15.23 76.16 20.38
CA ALA A 58 -14.23 75.33 21.07
C ALA A 58 -14.84 74.05 21.69
N GLY A 59 -16.05 74.14 22.24
CA GLY A 59 -16.76 72.99 22.82
C GLY A 59 -17.17 71.96 21.77
N ALA A 60 -17.70 72.41 20.63
CA ALA A 60 -18.05 71.53 19.51
C ALA A 60 -16.80 70.82 18.95
N ARG A 61 -15.71 71.57 18.81
CA ARG A 61 -14.42 71.05 18.33
C ARG A 61 -13.87 69.94 19.23
N ALA A 62 -13.95 70.14 20.55
CA ALA A 62 -13.50 69.15 21.53
C ALA A 62 -14.34 67.86 21.47
N LEU A 63 -15.67 67.98 21.41
CA LEU A 63 -16.57 66.82 21.29
C LEU A 63 -16.29 66.00 20.03
N VAL A 64 -16.16 66.66 18.88
CA VAL A 64 -15.87 66.01 17.61
C VAL A 64 -14.49 65.35 17.63
N LYS A 65 -13.46 66.06 18.11
CA LYS A 65 -12.09 65.52 18.18
C LYS A 65 -12.03 64.25 19.04
N ASN A 66 -12.66 64.27 20.22
CA ASN A 66 -12.70 63.11 21.12
C ASN A 66 -13.46 61.95 20.48
N ALA A 67 -14.61 62.21 19.86
CA ALA A 67 -15.41 61.17 19.23
C ALA A 67 -14.72 60.52 18.03
N VAL A 68 -14.02 61.31 17.21
CA VAL A 68 -13.22 60.79 16.09
C VAL A 68 -12.02 59.99 16.60
N ALA A 69 -11.31 60.48 17.61
CA ALA A 69 -10.18 59.77 18.21
C ALA A 69 -10.59 58.42 18.81
N GLU A 70 -11.68 58.37 19.58
CA GLU A 70 -12.21 57.14 20.18
C GLU A 70 -12.76 56.16 19.11
N SER A 71 -13.27 56.68 17.99
CA SER A 71 -13.68 55.83 16.87
C SER A 71 -12.49 55.21 16.14
N ARG A 72 -11.41 55.98 15.96
CA ARG A 72 -10.17 55.49 15.33
C ARG A 72 -9.51 54.44 16.21
N SER A 73 -9.34 54.69 17.50
CA SER A 73 -8.72 53.73 18.42
C SER A 73 -9.46 52.40 18.47
N ARG A 74 -10.81 52.41 18.49
CA ARG A 74 -11.61 51.17 18.41
C ARG A 74 -11.43 50.43 17.08
N HIS A 75 -11.34 51.15 15.97
CA HIS A 75 -11.14 50.55 14.66
C HIS A 75 -9.73 49.94 14.56
N ASP A 76 -8.71 50.64 15.03
CA ASP A 76 -7.33 50.16 15.07
C ASP A 76 -7.20 48.92 15.95
N GLN A 77 -7.83 48.90 17.14
CA GLN A 77 -7.89 47.72 18.01
C GLN A 77 -8.55 46.52 17.31
N LYS A 78 -9.68 46.74 16.62
CA LYS A 78 -10.37 45.67 15.88
C LYS A 78 -9.49 45.12 14.76
N ASN A 79 -8.85 46.00 13.99
CA ASN A 79 -7.95 45.61 12.91
C ASN A 79 -6.73 44.86 13.46
N GLN A 80 -6.17 45.29 14.59
CA GLN A 80 -5.08 44.59 15.27
C GLN A 80 -5.52 43.18 15.69
N HIS A 81 -6.69 43.04 16.32
CA HIS A 81 -7.22 41.73 16.69
C HIS A 81 -7.47 40.80 15.50
N GLU A 82 -7.94 41.34 14.37
CA GLU A 82 -8.09 40.57 13.13
C GLU A 82 -6.72 40.16 12.58
N HIS A 83 -5.74 41.06 12.61
CA HIS A 83 -4.37 40.77 12.18
C HIS A 83 -3.73 39.69 13.05
N ASP A 84 -3.79 39.83 14.38
CA ASP A 84 -3.25 38.86 15.34
C ASP A 84 -3.90 37.47 15.15
N ARG A 85 -5.20 37.42 14.86
CA ARG A 85 -5.91 36.17 14.55
C ARG A 85 -5.38 35.54 13.27
N VAL A 86 -5.27 36.31 12.19
CA VAL A 86 -4.74 35.81 10.92
C VAL A 86 -3.31 35.30 11.12
N GLU A 87 -2.48 36.07 11.81
CA GLU A 87 -1.09 35.72 12.07
C GLU A 87 -0.98 34.46 12.95
N ALA A 88 -1.84 34.29 13.94
CA ALA A 88 -1.92 33.05 14.72
C ALA A 88 -2.24 31.84 13.84
N THR A 89 -3.22 31.96 12.93
CA THR A 89 -3.53 30.87 11.98
C THR A 89 -2.40 30.58 10.99
N TRP A 90 -1.60 31.59 10.63
CA TRP A 90 -0.44 31.41 9.75
C TRP A 90 0.71 30.72 10.48
N ARG A 91 0.98 31.12 11.72
CA ARG A 91 1.98 30.46 12.58
C ARG A 91 1.64 29.00 12.79
N GLU A 92 0.38 28.69 13.12
CA GLU A 92 -0.05 27.30 13.29
C GLU A 92 0.12 26.49 12.00
N ARG A 93 -0.26 27.04 10.85
CA ARG A 93 -0.07 26.38 9.56
C ARG A 93 1.41 26.16 9.22
N ALA A 94 2.27 27.14 9.52
CA ALA A 94 3.71 27.01 9.32
C ALA A 94 4.29 25.88 10.20
N LEU A 95 3.94 25.86 11.49
CA LEU A 95 4.38 24.81 12.41
C LEU A 95 3.88 23.42 11.99
N ASN A 96 2.63 23.32 11.54
CA ASN A 96 2.09 22.06 11.04
C ASN A 96 2.81 21.60 9.76
N ALA A 97 3.10 22.52 8.83
CA ALA A 97 3.85 22.19 7.62
C ALA A 97 5.29 21.75 7.93
N GLU A 98 5.97 22.39 8.89
CA GLU A 98 7.30 22.00 9.35
C GLU A 98 7.28 20.61 10.01
N ALA A 99 6.26 20.31 10.82
CA ALA A 99 6.10 19.01 11.44
C ALA A 99 5.90 17.90 10.39
N GLU A 100 5.05 18.13 9.39
CA GLU A 100 4.84 17.18 8.28
C GLU A 100 6.11 17.00 7.43
N LEU A 101 6.84 18.08 7.15
CA LEU A 101 8.11 17.99 6.44
C LEU A 101 9.13 17.15 7.21
N ALA A 102 9.25 17.34 8.53
CA ALA A 102 10.15 16.56 9.37
C ALA A 102 9.76 15.07 9.41
N ARG A 103 8.46 14.76 9.46
CA ARG A 103 7.94 13.38 9.37
C ARG A 103 8.32 12.74 8.04
N ALA A 104 8.04 13.41 6.93
CA ALA A 104 8.37 12.91 5.59
C ALA A 104 9.88 12.69 5.42
N GLN A 105 10.72 13.61 5.91
CA GLN A 105 12.18 13.44 5.88
C GLN A 105 12.64 12.21 6.68
N LYS A 106 12.06 11.97 7.85
CA LYS A 106 12.37 10.79 8.67
C LYS A 106 11.95 9.49 7.98
N GLU A 107 10.80 9.48 7.31
CA GLU A 107 10.35 8.33 6.51
C GLU A 107 11.28 8.05 5.34
N VAL A 108 11.69 9.08 4.60
CA VAL A 108 12.64 8.96 3.49
C VAL A 108 13.99 8.38 3.97
N LEU A 109 14.49 8.83 5.11
CA LEU A 109 15.73 8.27 5.69
C LEU A 109 15.55 6.79 6.07
N THR A 110 14.42 6.44 6.68
CA THR A 110 14.10 5.06 7.04
C THR A 110 14.01 4.17 5.80
N GLN A 111 13.37 4.64 4.74
CA GLN A 111 13.28 3.93 3.46
C GLN A 111 14.64 3.76 2.81
N ARG A 112 15.48 4.80 2.79
CA ARG A 112 16.85 4.71 2.24
C ARG A 112 17.70 3.70 3.00
N GLN A 113 17.59 3.67 4.32
CA GLN A 113 18.27 2.68 5.14
C GLN A 113 17.81 1.27 4.78
N ARG A 114 16.49 1.04 4.67
CA ARG A 114 15.94 -0.26 4.29
C ARG A 114 16.37 -0.70 2.89
N ILE A 115 16.41 0.23 1.94
CA ILE A 115 16.92 -0.05 0.58
C ILE A 115 18.39 -0.44 0.64
N GLY A 116 19.21 0.25 1.44
CA GLY A 116 20.61 -0.09 1.64
C GLY A 116 20.82 -1.49 2.20
N GLU A 117 20.03 -1.88 3.20
CA GLU A 117 20.02 -3.25 3.76
C GLU A 117 19.66 -4.29 2.70
N LEU A 118 18.55 -4.08 1.98
CA LEU A 118 18.09 -5.00 0.94
C LEU A 118 19.09 -5.12 -0.22
N MET A 119 19.76 -4.04 -0.60
CA MET A 119 20.82 -4.11 -1.61
C MET A 119 22.06 -4.86 -1.10
N GLY A 120 22.37 -4.76 0.19
CA GLY A 120 23.40 -5.57 0.84
C GLY A 120 23.05 -7.06 0.77
N GLU A 121 21.84 -7.42 1.21
CA GLU A 121 21.33 -8.80 1.14
C GLU A 121 21.37 -9.35 -0.29
N LEU A 122 20.91 -8.58 -1.28
CA LEU A 122 20.94 -9.00 -2.69
C LEU A 122 22.37 -9.25 -3.18
N ARG A 123 23.32 -8.40 -2.78
CA ARG A 123 24.73 -8.55 -3.14
C ARG A 123 25.37 -9.76 -2.47
N ASP A 124 24.96 -10.08 -1.24
CA ASP A 124 25.41 -11.29 -0.55
C ASP A 124 24.86 -12.55 -1.24
N PHE A 125 23.58 -12.54 -1.66
CA PHE A 125 23.00 -13.61 -2.46
C PHE A 125 23.71 -13.82 -3.79
N ASP A 126 24.03 -12.74 -4.51
CA ASP A 126 24.73 -12.80 -5.80
C ASP A 126 26.15 -13.37 -5.66
N GLN A 127 26.83 -13.10 -4.53
CA GLN A 127 28.11 -13.72 -4.19
C GLN A 127 27.99 -15.21 -3.84
N MET A 128 26.92 -15.60 -3.13
CA MET A 128 26.70 -17.01 -2.74
C MET A 128 26.30 -17.89 -3.92
N VAL A 129 25.56 -17.36 -4.89
CA VAL A 129 25.11 -18.08 -6.07
C VAL A 129 25.57 -17.31 -7.31
N PRO A 130 26.86 -17.46 -7.71
CA PRO A 130 27.35 -16.83 -8.92
C PRO A 130 26.48 -17.24 -10.10
N GLY A 131 26.14 -16.31 -11.00
CA GLY A 131 25.37 -16.64 -12.21
C GLY A 131 26.00 -17.77 -13.05
N GLU A 132 27.33 -17.90 -13.00
CA GLU A 132 28.08 -19.01 -13.59
C GLU A 132 27.68 -20.38 -13.01
N SER A 133 27.38 -20.47 -11.72
CA SER A 133 26.92 -21.71 -11.07
C SER A 133 25.53 -22.12 -11.55
N VAL A 134 24.62 -21.16 -11.78
CA VAL A 134 23.28 -21.43 -12.31
C VAL A 134 23.36 -21.93 -13.76
N GLN A 135 24.23 -21.32 -14.57
CA GLN A 135 24.45 -21.76 -15.94
C GLN A 135 25.11 -23.16 -15.99
N ALA A 136 26.11 -23.41 -15.14
CA ALA A 136 26.76 -24.72 -15.02
C ALA A 136 25.78 -25.82 -14.56
N LEU A 137 24.94 -25.54 -13.55
CA LEU A 137 23.91 -26.48 -13.12
C LEU A 137 22.88 -26.74 -14.22
N THR A 138 22.56 -25.74 -15.04
CA THR A 138 21.62 -25.90 -16.16
C THR A 138 22.21 -26.79 -17.25
N THR A 139 23.48 -26.59 -17.61
CA THR A 139 24.16 -27.42 -18.62
C THR A 139 24.39 -28.85 -18.12
N GLU A 140 24.69 -29.02 -16.84
CA GLU A 140 24.78 -30.34 -16.22
C GLU A 140 23.42 -31.03 -16.21
N ASN A 141 22.34 -30.32 -15.86
CA ASN A 141 20.99 -30.87 -15.86
C ASN A 141 20.53 -31.32 -17.25
N THR A 142 20.81 -30.53 -18.29
CA THR A 142 20.50 -30.93 -19.67
C THR A 142 21.33 -32.16 -20.06
N THR A 143 22.62 -32.18 -19.77
CA THR A 143 23.50 -33.33 -20.03
C THR A 143 23.02 -34.60 -19.33
N LEU A 144 22.65 -34.51 -18.05
CA LEU A 144 22.10 -35.62 -17.28
C LEU A 144 20.78 -36.12 -17.85
N LYS A 145 19.85 -35.22 -18.23
CA LYS A 145 18.61 -35.60 -18.91
C LYS A 145 18.87 -36.36 -20.22
N HIS A 146 19.84 -35.91 -21.02
CA HIS A 146 20.21 -36.61 -22.25
C HIS A 146 20.77 -38.01 -21.95
N ARG A 147 21.65 -38.14 -20.96
CA ARG A 147 22.20 -39.43 -20.52
C ARG A 147 21.11 -40.38 -20.01
N VAL A 148 20.17 -39.89 -19.20
CA VAL A 148 19.05 -40.69 -18.70
C VAL A 148 18.18 -41.18 -19.86
N ASN A 149 17.87 -40.32 -20.82
CA ASN A 149 17.10 -40.71 -22.00
C ASN A 149 17.84 -41.76 -22.85
N GLN A 150 19.14 -41.58 -23.07
CA GLN A 150 19.97 -42.53 -23.79
C GLN A 150 19.99 -43.90 -23.10
N LEU A 151 20.29 -43.95 -21.80
CA LEU A 151 20.32 -45.19 -21.03
C LEU A 151 18.96 -45.89 -21.01
N THR A 152 17.86 -45.13 -20.98
CA THR A 152 16.51 -45.68 -21.04
C THR A 152 16.24 -46.35 -22.40
N GLN A 153 16.68 -45.75 -23.50
CA GLN A 153 16.56 -46.33 -24.84
C GLN A 153 17.44 -47.58 -25.00
N GLU A 154 18.68 -47.54 -24.51
CA GLU A 154 19.60 -48.68 -24.55
C GLU A 154 19.06 -49.86 -23.72
N HIS A 155 18.54 -49.58 -22.52
CA HIS A 155 17.91 -50.59 -21.68
C HIS A 155 16.74 -51.26 -22.39
N ARG A 156 15.84 -50.46 -22.99
CA ARG A 156 14.71 -50.99 -23.78
C ARG A 156 15.18 -51.87 -24.94
N LYS A 157 16.19 -51.44 -25.68
CA LYS A 157 16.77 -52.22 -26.80
C LYS A 157 17.37 -53.54 -26.31
N LEU A 158 18.05 -53.54 -25.16
CA LEU A 158 18.60 -54.77 -24.57
C LEU A 158 17.49 -55.71 -24.09
N GLN A 159 16.42 -55.19 -23.50
CA GLN A 159 15.26 -55.98 -23.11
C GLN A 159 14.59 -56.65 -24.32
N GLU A 160 14.36 -55.91 -25.40
CA GLU A 160 13.79 -56.44 -26.65
C GLU A 160 14.68 -57.55 -27.24
N ARG A 161 16.00 -57.38 -27.23
CA ARG A 161 16.96 -58.42 -27.67
C ARG A 161 16.93 -59.66 -26.78
N LEU A 162 16.83 -59.48 -25.47
CA LEU A 162 16.78 -60.58 -24.51
C LEU A 162 15.46 -61.37 -24.63
N GLU A 163 14.35 -60.68 -24.86
CA GLU A 163 13.06 -61.32 -25.14
C GLU A 163 13.10 -62.10 -26.46
N GLY A 164 13.68 -61.51 -27.52
CA GLY A 164 13.91 -62.21 -28.79
C GLY A 164 14.78 -63.46 -28.64
N ALA A 165 15.89 -63.38 -27.89
CA ALA A 165 16.77 -64.53 -27.63
C ALA A 165 16.05 -65.63 -26.84
N ARG A 166 15.24 -65.26 -25.84
CA ARG A 166 14.41 -66.21 -25.07
C ARG A 166 13.36 -66.89 -25.94
N SER A 167 12.72 -66.14 -26.84
CA SER A 167 11.76 -66.69 -27.79
C SER A 167 12.43 -67.68 -28.75
N ASN A 168 13.60 -67.32 -29.29
CA ASN A 168 14.39 -68.19 -30.17
C ASN A 168 14.81 -69.48 -29.47
N LEU A 169 15.24 -69.41 -28.21
CA LEU A 169 15.60 -70.59 -27.42
C LEU A 169 14.39 -71.51 -27.24
N ARG A 170 13.23 -70.96 -26.84
CA ARG A 170 11.98 -71.74 -26.70
C ARG A 170 11.55 -72.38 -28.02
N PHE A 171 11.77 -71.70 -29.14
CA PHE A 171 11.47 -72.26 -30.47
C PHE A 171 12.43 -73.40 -30.82
N ALA A 172 13.73 -73.24 -30.55
CA ALA A 172 14.73 -74.29 -30.76
C ALA A 172 14.43 -75.51 -29.87
N ASP A 173 14.12 -75.32 -28.59
CA ASP A 173 13.77 -76.41 -27.66
C ASP A 173 12.56 -77.22 -28.16
N LYS A 174 11.49 -76.54 -28.62
CA LYS A 174 10.33 -77.22 -29.20
C LYS A 174 10.70 -78.02 -30.45
N ARG A 175 11.48 -77.42 -31.35
CA ARG A 175 11.91 -78.09 -32.58
C ARG A 175 12.80 -79.30 -32.29
N ILE A 176 13.67 -79.22 -31.28
CA ILE A 176 14.48 -80.36 -30.84
C ILE A 176 13.56 -81.47 -30.32
N ALA A 177 12.60 -81.16 -29.45
CA ALA A 177 11.65 -82.15 -28.94
C ALA A 177 10.83 -82.82 -30.07
N ASP A 178 10.35 -82.05 -31.05
CA ASP A 178 9.64 -82.60 -32.21
C ASP A 178 10.53 -83.54 -33.04
N LEU A 179 11.81 -83.19 -33.23
CA LEU A 179 12.78 -84.03 -33.93
C LEU A 179 13.14 -85.29 -33.14
N GLU A 180 13.25 -85.19 -31.81
CA GLU A 180 13.47 -86.33 -30.93
C GLU A 180 12.32 -87.34 -31.04
N VAL A 181 11.06 -86.88 -31.11
CA VAL A 181 9.90 -87.73 -31.36
C VAL A 181 9.99 -88.42 -32.72
N GLN A 182 10.32 -87.69 -33.80
CA GLN A 182 10.46 -88.27 -35.13
C GLN A 182 11.56 -89.33 -35.21
N LEU A 183 12.68 -89.12 -34.51
CA LEU A 183 13.76 -90.12 -34.44
C LEU A 183 13.30 -91.37 -33.70
N LEU A 184 12.57 -91.23 -32.59
CA LEU A 184 11.99 -92.37 -31.85
C LEU A 184 10.96 -93.16 -32.69
N GLU A 185 10.22 -92.50 -33.58
CA GLU A 185 9.29 -93.15 -34.50
C GLU A 185 9.99 -93.86 -35.68
N GLN A 186 11.18 -93.40 -36.07
CA GLN A 186 11.98 -93.97 -37.16
C GLN A 186 12.91 -95.11 -36.72
N ASP A 187 13.13 -95.31 -35.43
CA ASP A 187 13.84 -96.46 -34.88
C ASP A 187 12.91 -97.70 -34.81
N PRO A 188 13.02 -98.71 -35.71
CA PRO A 188 12.15 -99.89 -35.69
C PRO A 188 12.47 -100.88 -34.53
N SER A 189 13.28 -100.50 -33.55
CA SER A 189 13.70 -101.39 -32.46
C SER A 189 12.77 -101.41 -31.24
N CYS A 190 11.68 -100.63 -31.24
CA CYS A 190 10.71 -100.61 -30.15
C CYS A 190 9.33 -101.13 -30.57
N THR A 191 9.26 -102.42 -30.91
CA THR A 191 8.00 -103.17 -30.84
C THR A 191 8.04 -104.06 -29.58
N PRO A 192 7.11 -103.93 -28.61
CA PRO A 192 7.08 -104.84 -27.48
C PRO A 192 6.69 -106.25 -27.97
N PRO A 193 7.40 -107.32 -27.54
CA PRO A 193 7.12 -108.68 -28.02
C PRO A 193 5.73 -109.18 -27.56
N PRO A 194 5.03 -109.99 -28.37
CA PRO A 194 3.76 -110.59 -28.00
C PRO A 194 3.94 -111.58 -26.84
N ILE A 195 3.05 -111.49 -25.85
CA ILE A 195 2.99 -112.37 -24.68
C ILE A 195 2.64 -113.81 -25.15
N PRO A 196 3.49 -114.84 -24.91
CA PRO A 196 3.14 -116.22 -25.21
C PRO A 196 2.22 -116.83 -24.12
N PRO A 197 1.36 -117.81 -24.49
CA PRO A 197 0.34 -118.37 -23.60
C PRO A 197 0.93 -119.24 -22.48
N GLN A 198 0.35 -119.09 -21.29
CA GLN A 198 0.67 -119.84 -20.08
C GLN A 198 0.40 -121.34 -20.27
N SER A 199 1.40 -122.18 -19.96
CA SER A 199 1.19 -123.61 -19.71
C SER A 199 1.73 -123.98 -18.32
N LEU A 200 0.83 -124.60 -17.56
CA LEU A 200 0.99 -125.06 -16.18
C LEU A 200 2.10 -126.10 -16.02
N SER A 201 2.93 -125.96 -14.97
CA SER A 201 3.55 -127.05 -14.20
C SER A 201 4.21 -126.41 -12.95
N ALA A 202 3.53 -126.41 -11.80
CA ALA A 202 3.60 -127.43 -10.75
C ALA A 202 4.87 -127.36 -9.87
N VAL A 203 4.64 -127.03 -8.59
CA VAL A 203 5.25 -127.67 -7.39
C VAL A 203 6.72 -127.24 -7.12
N ARG A 204 7.12 -126.65 -5.99
CA ARG A 204 6.96 -127.10 -4.60
C ARG A 204 7.44 -126.01 -3.62
N ARG A 205 6.63 -125.78 -2.58
CA ARG A 205 6.96 -125.41 -1.17
C ARG A 205 8.39 -124.97 -0.83
N SER A 206 8.52 -123.82 -0.15
CA SER A 206 8.73 -123.77 1.31
C SER A 206 8.75 -122.34 1.86
N LYS A 207 7.91 -122.13 2.88
CA LYS A 207 7.88 -121.03 3.88
C LYS A 207 9.10 -121.12 4.83
N PRO A 208 9.21 -120.29 5.88
CA PRO A 208 9.01 -118.83 6.05
C PRO A 208 10.27 -118.20 6.72
N SER A 209 10.44 -116.88 6.89
CA SER A 209 9.98 -116.10 8.05
C SER A 209 10.69 -114.72 8.07
N PRO A 210 10.21 -113.73 8.85
CA PRO A 210 10.44 -112.30 8.62
C PRO A 210 11.35 -111.60 9.65
N ARG A 211 11.50 -110.28 9.46
CA ARG A 211 12.06 -109.20 10.32
C ARG A 211 13.49 -108.82 9.95
N SER A 212 13.86 -107.54 9.86
CA SER A 212 13.31 -106.33 10.51
C SER A 212 13.27 -105.15 9.57
#